data_AF-A0ABC8LXA3-F1
#
_entry.id   AF-A0ABC8LXA3-F1
#
_cell.length_a   1.000
_cell.length_b   1.000
_cell.length_c   1.000
_cell.angle_alpha   90.00
_cell.angle_beta   90.00
_cell.angle_gamma   90.00
#
_symmetry.space_group_name_H-M   'P 1'
#
loop_
_entity.id
_entity.type
_entity.pdbx_description
1 polymer ?
#
loop_
_entity_poly.entity_id
_entity_poly.type
_entity_poly.pdbx_seq_one_letter_code
_entity_poly.pdbx_strand_id
1 'polypeptide(L)'
;MEFKRNGDRKARQSAAYQRRIKRLVEKLNEITSLCNASACLVFYRRDGAEKFVAWPSLEKANSLIESYCALPEIERNMNTEDQESYLKAQTEKMKEKLDHSRKRSYANVDDEDMETYQGESSKSGGADVA
;
A
#
# COMPACT_ATOMS: atom_id res chain seq x y z
N MET A 1 -32.02 15.95 -29.06
CA MET A 1 -30.61 15.75 -28.63
C MET A 1 -30.36 14.26 -28.47
N GLU A 2 -29.64 13.64 -29.39
CA GLU A 2 -29.21 12.25 -29.23
C GLU A 2 -27.96 12.20 -28.35
N PHE A 3 -28.07 11.60 -27.16
CA PHE A 3 -26.93 11.29 -26.33
C PHE A 3 -26.17 10.07 -26.90
N LYS A 4 -25.27 10.30 -27.87
CA LYS A 4 -24.25 9.33 -28.28
C LYS A 4 -23.22 9.14 -27.15
N ARG A 5 -23.52 8.30 -26.15
CA ARG A 5 -22.66 8.06 -24.97
C ARG A 5 -21.85 6.76 -24.99
N ASN A 6 -22.05 5.89 -25.99
CA ASN A 6 -21.48 4.52 -25.93
C ASN A 6 -20.09 4.37 -26.58
N GLY A 7 -19.69 5.25 -27.50
CA GLY A 7 -18.36 5.23 -28.14
C GLY A 7 -17.22 5.67 -27.22
N ASP A 8 -17.47 6.68 -26.38
CA ASP A 8 -16.43 7.34 -25.57
C ASP A 8 -15.92 6.48 -24.43
N ARG A 9 -16.73 5.57 -23.88
CA ARG A 9 -16.31 4.69 -22.77
C ARG A 9 -15.26 3.68 -23.24
N LYS A 10 -15.51 2.99 -24.35
CA LYS A 10 -14.57 1.99 -24.91
C LYS A 10 -13.25 2.64 -25.33
N ALA A 11 -13.31 3.79 -26.01
CA ALA A 11 -12.11 4.54 -26.41
C ALA A 11 -11.29 5.00 -25.19
N ARG A 12 -11.94 5.57 -24.16
CA ARG A 12 -11.26 5.98 -22.91
C ARG A 12 -10.63 4.79 -22.17
N GLN A 13 -11.33 3.66 -22.09
CA GLN A 13 -10.82 2.43 -21.48
C GLN A 13 -9.58 1.90 -22.21
N SER A 14 -9.63 1.84 -23.54
CA SER A 14 -8.48 1.43 -24.37
C SER A 14 -7.27 2.35 -24.18
N ALA A 15 -7.48 3.66 -24.18
CA ALA A 15 -6.41 4.63 -23.98
C ALA A 15 -5.82 4.59 -22.56
N ALA A 16 -6.65 4.35 -21.54
CA ALA A 16 -6.18 4.16 -20.17
C ALA A 16 -5.39 2.86 -20.03
N TYR A 17 -5.86 1.78 -20.68
CA TYR A 17 -5.18 0.49 -20.73
C TYR A 17 -3.76 0.61 -21.28
N GLN A 18 -3.61 1.17 -22.49
CA GLN A 18 -2.29 1.33 -23.12
C GLN A 18 -1.34 2.16 -22.28
N ARG A 19 -1.84 3.25 -21.66
CA ARG A 19 -1.06 4.09 -20.76
C ARG A 19 -0.61 3.34 -19.50
N ARG A 20 -1.47 2.52 -18.91
CA ARG A 20 -1.15 1.74 -17.70
C ARG A 20 -0.12 0.65 -17.98
N ILE A 21 -0.29 -0.11 -19.06
CA ILE A 21 0.65 -1.17 -19.44
C ILE A 21 2.02 -0.58 -19.77
N LYS A 22 2.06 0.51 -20.55
CA LYS A 22 3.32 1.21 -20.86
C LYS A 22 4.07 1.61 -19.57
N ARG A 23 3.37 2.27 -18.63
CA ARG A 23 3.97 2.69 -17.35
C ARG A 23 4.39 1.50 -16.49
N LEU A 24 3.63 0.41 -16.51
CA LEU A 24 3.98 -0.81 -15.77
C LEU A 24 5.27 -1.42 -16.31
N VAL A 25 5.41 -1.50 -17.64
CA VAL A 25 6.65 -1.98 -18.29
C VAL A 25 7.84 -1.05 -17.98
N GLU A 26 7.65 0.27 -18.02
CA GLU A 26 8.69 1.23 -17.61
C GLU A 26 9.15 0.97 -16.17
N LYS A 27 8.23 0.75 -15.23
CA LYS A 27 8.56 0.43 -13.84
C LYS A 27 9.24 -0.93 -13.68
N LEU A 28 8.84 -1.94 -14.44
CA LEU A 28 9.50 -3.24 -14.44
C LEU A 28 10.94 -3.13 -14.96
N ASN A 29 11.19 -2.35 -16.01
CA ASN A 29 12.56 -2.07 -16.48
C ASN A 29 13.41 -1.40 -15.39
N GLU A 30 12.85 -0.41 -14.67
CA GLU A 30 13.55 0.21 -13.54
C GLU A 30 13.87 -0.80 -12.44
N ILE A 31 12.89 -1.60 -12.00
CA ILE A 31 13.06 -2.58 -10.91
C ILE A 31 14.09 -3.65 -11.28
N THR A 32 13.95 -4.25 -12.48
CA THR A 32 14.89 -5.29 -12.94
C THR A 32 16.31 -4.76 -13.08
N SER A 33 16.48 -3.51 -13.53
CA SER A 33 17.79 -2.86 -13.63
C SER A 33 18.38 -2.53 -12.26
N LEU A 34 17.61 -1.91 -11.36
CA LEU A 34 18.10 -1.48 -10.04
C LEU A 34 18.38 -2.65 -9.10
N CYS A 35 17.54 -3.68 -9.15
CA CYS A 35 17.61 -4.81 -8.22
C CYS A 35 18.33 -6.04 -8.82
N ASN A 36 18.80 -5.97 -10.07
CA ASN A 36 19.34 -7.11 -10.81
C ASN A 36 18.43 -8.35 -10.72
N ALA A 37 17.12 -8.11 -10.87
CA ALA A 37 16.09 -9.13 -10.67
C ALA A 37 15.55 -9.63 -12.01
N SER A 38 15.22 -10.92 -12.07
CA SER A 38 14.49 -11.49 -13.21
C SER A 38 12.98 -11.33 -13.00
N ALA A 39 12.31 -10.68 -13.95
CA ALA A 39 10.87 -10.48 -13.91
C ALA A 39 10.26 -10.58 -15.31
N CYS A 40 8.97 -10.90 -15.37
CA CYS A 40 8.17 -10.86 -16.59
C CYS A 40 6.76 -10.36 -16.30
N LEU A 41 6.09 -9.87 -17.33
CA LEU A 41 4.68 -9.48 -17.27
C LEU A 41 3.93 -10.13 -18.41
N VAL A 42 2.81 -10.78 -18.08
CA VAL A 42 1.83 -11.27 -19.05
C VAL A 42 0.47 -10.68 -18.71
N PHE A 43 -0.14 -9.97 -19.65
CA PHE A 43 -1.44 -9.33 -19.45
C PHE A 43 -2.45 -9.79 -20.50
N TYR A 44 -3.56 -10.35 -20.05
CA TYR A 44 -4.67 -10.81 -20.89
C TYR A 44 -5.84 -9.81 -20.88
N ARG A 45 -6.30 -9.44 -22.07
CA ARG A 45 -7.46 -8.56 -22.22
C ARG A 45 -8.75 -9.38 -22.24
N ARG A 46 -9.73 -9.04 -21.40
CA ARG A 46 -11.04 -9.73 -21.31
C ARG A 46 -11.88 -9.66 -22.58
N ASP A 47 -11.59 -8.70 -23.45
CA ASP A 47 -12.40 -8.33 -24.62
C ASP A 47 -12.17 -9.24 -25.84
N GLY A 48 -11.46 -10.37 -25.67
CA GLY A 48 -11.36 -11.44 -26.68
C GLY A 48 -10.52 -11.13 -27.92
N ALA A 49 -9.85 -9.98 -28.03
CA ALA A 49 -8.81 -9.86 -29.06
C ALA A 49 -7.55 -10.55 -28.55
N GLU A 50 -6.96 -11.41 -29.39
CA GLU A 50 -5.69 -12.14 -29.23
C GLU A 50 -4.49 -11.31 -28.76
N LYS A 51 -4.64 -9.99 -28.60
CA LYS A 51 -3.59 -9.09 -28.13
C LYS A 51 -3.47 -9.18 -26.61
N PHE A 52 -2.75 -10.19 -26.15
CA PHE A 52 -2.11 -10.16 -24.85
C PHE A 52 -0.78 -9.42 -24.95
N VAL A 53 -0.31 -8.86 -23.83
CA VAL A 53 1.00 -8.20 -23.75
C VAL A 53 1.93 -9.10 -22.97
N ALA A 54 3.08 -9.43 -23.57
CA ALA A 54 4.17 -10.10 -22.90
C ALA A 54 5.41 -9.19 -22.89
N TRP A 55 6.06 -9.10 -21.74
CA TRP A 55 7.35 -8.43 -21.57
C TRP A 55 8.28 -9.35 -20.77
N PRO A 56 9.59 -9.45 -21.12
CA PRO A 56 10.30 -8.69 -22.17
C PRO A 56 10.01 -9.15 -23.61
N SER A 57 9.85 -10.45 -23.78
CA SER A 57 9.33 -11.10 -24.98
C SER A 57 8.47 -12.28 -24.54
N LEU A 58 7.66 -12.84 -25.44
CA LEU A 58 6.85 -14.02 -25.13
C LEU A 58 7.72 -15.20 -24.65
N GLU A 59 8.78 -15.50 -25.40
CA GLU A 59 9.69 -16.60 -25.10
C GLU A 59 10.40 -16.40 -23.74
N LYS A 60 10.90 -15.18 -23.48
CA LYS A 60 11.57 -14.88 -22.21
C LYS A 60 10.61 -14.92 -21.04
N ALA A 61 9.39 -14.41 -21.21
CA ALA A 61 8.35 -14.50 -20.18
C ALA A 61 7.99 -15.95 -19.87
N ASN A 62 7.79 -16.79 -20.90
CA ASN A 62 7.51 -18.21 -20.71
C ASN A 62 8.65 -18.93 -19.99
N SER A 63 9.91 -18.72 -20.40
CA SER A 63 11.07 -19.32 -19.74
C SER A 63 11.19 -18.91 -18.25
N LEU A 64 10.87 -17.66 -17.92
CA LEU A 64 10.84 -17.19 -16.54
C LEU A 64 9.68 -17.83 -15.74
N ILE A 65 8.50 -17.97 -16.35
CA ILE A 65 7.35 -18.64 -15.73
C ILE A 65 7.65 -20.12 -15.50
N GLU A 66 8.24 -20.80 -16.48
CA GLU A 66 8.61 -22.22 -16.39
C GLU A 66 9.66 -22.44 -15.29
N SER A 67 10.70 -21.62 -15.25
CA SER A 67 11.73 -21.70 -14.20
C SER A 67 11.15 -21.41 -12.81
N TYR A 68 10.25 -20.41 -12.68
CA TYR A 68 9.52 -20.14 -11.44
C TYR A 68 8.63 -21.32 -11.02
N CYS A 69 7.88 -21.92 -11.95
CA CYS A 69 7.00 -23.06 -11.67
C CYS A 69 7.77 -24.33 -11.31
N ALA A 70 9.01 -24.48 -11.77
CA ALA A 70 9.89 -25.59 -11.43
C ALA A 70 10.46 -25.52 -10.00
N LEU A 71 10.40 -24.35 -9.34
CA LEU A 71 10.85 -24.20 -7.96
C LEU A 71 9.93 -24.96 -6.98
N PRO A 72 10.48 -25.54 -5.89
CA PRO A 72 9.69 -26.10 -4.80
C PRO A 72 8.69 -25.10 -4.22
N GLU A 73 7.53 -25.58 -3.75
CA GLU A 73 6.45 -24.72 -3.24
C GLU A 73 6.90 -23.78 -2.11
N ILE A 74 7.77 -24.28 -1.22
CA ILE A 74 8.34 -23.50 -0.11
C ILE A 74 9.10 -22.29 -0.65
N GLU A 75 9.93 -22.48 -1.69
CA GLU A 75 10.73 -21.40 -2.29
C GLU A 75 9.85 -20.41 -3.04
N ARG A 76 8.78 -20.87 -3.71
CA ARG A 76 7.80 -19.99 -4.38
C ARG A 76 7.03 -19.13 -3.38
N ASN A 77 6.61 -19.70 -2.27
CA ASN A 77 5.71 -19.03 -1.33
C ASN A 77 6.45 -18.19 -0.28
N MET A 78 7.77 -18.40 -0.09
CA MET A 78 8.54 -17.79 0.99
C MET A 78 8.41 -16.26 1.06
N ASN A 79 8.39 -15.60 -0.11
CA ASN A 79 8.33 -14.15 -0.25
C ASN A 79 7.14 -13.69 -1.10
N THR A 80 6.14 -14.56 -1.31
CA THR A 80 4.95 -14.17 -2.07
C THR A 80 4.08 -13.28 -1.18
N GLU A 81 3.94 -12.02 -1.57
CA GLU A 81 3.05 -11.05 -0.93
C GLU A 81 1.81 -10.84 -1.80
N ASP A 82 0.64 -10.94 -1.17
CA ASP A 82 -0.65 -10.64 -1.78
C ASP A 82 -1.03 -9.18 -1.52
N GLN A 83 -1.58 -8.50 -2.54
CA GLN A 83 -1.88 -7.08 -2.45
C GLN A 83 -2.93 -6.78 -1.37
N GLU A 84 -3.94 -7.63 -1.21
CA GLU A 84 -4.97 -7.45 -0.20
C GLU A 84 -4.37 -7.62 1.21
N SER A 85 -3.57 -8.67 1.39
CA SER A 85 -2.88 -8.98 2.63
C SER A 85 -1.93 -7.86 3.06
N TYR A 86 -1.13 -7.33 2.12
CA TYR A 86 -0.23 -6.20 2.35
C TYR A 86 -1.01 -4.95 2.78
N LEU A 87 -2.09 -4.60 2.08
CA LEU A 87 -2.88 -3.41 2.40
C LEU A 87 -3.58 -3.52 3.75
N LYS A 88 -4.06 -4.72 4.13
CA LYS A 88 -4.62 -4.98 5.46
C LYS A 88 -3.58 -4.76 6.55
N ALA A 89 -2.40 -5.38 6.40
CA ALA A 89 -1.31 -5.23 7.36
C ALA A 89 -0.87 -3.76 7.52
N GLN A 90 -0.80 -3.01 6.41
CA GLN A 90 -0.46 -1.58 6.50
C GLN A 90 -1.56 -0.74 7.15
N THR A 91 -2.83 -1.09 6.91
CA THR A 91 -3.96 -0.43 7.57
C THR A 91 -3.92 -0.66 9.08
N GLU A 92 -3.63 -1.88 9.52
CA GLU A 92 -3.47 -2.21 10.94
C GLU A 92 -2.30 -1.47 11.58
N LYS A 93 -1.14 -1.45 10.93
CA LYS A 93 0.03 -0.67 11.40
C LYS A 93 -0.31 0.82 11.56
N MET A 94 -1.09 1.40 10.65
CA MET A 94 -1.53 2.79 10.77
C MET A 94 -2.51 3.00 11.93
N LYS A 95 -3.43 2.05 12.17
CA LYS A 95 -4.34 2.10 13.32
C LYS A 95 -3.58 2.03 14.64
N GLU A 96 -2.59 1.13 14.75
CA GLU A 96 -1.77 1.00 15.95
C GLU A 96 -0.97 2.27 16.24
N LYS A 97 -0.39 2.91 15.22
CA LYS A 97 0.29 4.21 15.35
C LYS A 97 -0.64 5.31 15.84
N LEU A 98 -1.89 5.33 15.35
CA LEU A 98 -2.90 6.28 15.80
C LEU A 98 -3.29 6.04 17.26
N ASP A 99 -3.52 4.78 17.64
CA ASP A 99 -3.84 4.41 19.03
C ASP A 99 -2.71 4.72 20.00
N HIS A 100 -1.46 4.46 19.61
CA HIS A 100 -0.30 4.80 20.42
C HIS A 100 -0.15 6.32 20.60
N SER A 101 -0.35 7.08 19.52
CA SER A 101 -0.33 8.56 19.58
C SER A 101 -1.42 9.10 20.49
N ARG A 102 -2.64 8.55 20.38
CA ARG A 102 -3.78 8.94 21.21
C ARG A 102 -3.56 8.62 22.69
N LYS A 103 -3.05 7.43 23.02
CA LYS A 103 -2.70 7.05 24.39
C LYS A 103 -1.61 7.95 24.98
N ARG A 104 -0.62 8.33 24.17
CA ARG A 104 0.43 9.29 24.57
C ARG A 104 -0.17 10.67 24.87
N SER A 105 -1.10 11.13 24.06
CA SER A 105 -1.81 12.39 24.33
C SER A 105 -2.61 12.36 25.63
N TYR A 106 -3.33 11.28 25.93
CA TYR A 106 -4.08 11.16 27.19
C TYR A 106 -3.17 11.03 28.42
N ALA A 107 -2.07 10.28 28.33
CA ALA A 107 -1.10 10.18 29.42
C ALA A 107 -0.46 11.54 29.78
N ASN A 108 -0.23 12.40 28.79
CA ASN A 108 0.28 13.76 29.04
C ASN A 108 -0.77 14.68 29.71
N VAL A 109 -2.07 14.43 29.52
CA VAL A 109 -3.15 15.21 30.17
C VAL A 109 -3.28 14.82 31.64
N ASP A 110 -3.13 13.52 31.96
CA ASP A 110 -3.17 13.03 33.35
C ASP A 110 -1.97 13.52 34.19
N ASP A 111 -0.80 13.75 33.57
CA ASP A 111 0.39 14.33 34.24
C ASP A 111 0.24 15.85 34.51
N GLU A 112 -0.41 16.62 33.62
CA GLU A 112 -0.66 18.07 33.81
C GLU A 112 -1.66 18.35 34.95
N ASP A 113 -2.62 17.46 35.19
CA ASP A 113 -3.61 17.59 36.26
C ASP A 113 -3.04 17.26 37.67
N MET A 114 -1.86 16.62 37.75
CA MET A 114 -1.18 16.33 39.03
C MET A 114 -0.30 17.48 39.54
N GLU A 115 0.20 18.36 38.66
CA GLU A 115 0.97 19.54 39.06
C GLU A 115 0.11 20.69 39.59
N THR A 116 -1.17 20.75 39.21
CA THR A 116 -2.09 21.82 39.63
C THR A 116 -2.60 21.65 41.07
N TYR A 117 -2.64 20.42 41.61
CA TYR A 117 -3.13 20.14 42.96
C TYR A 117 -2.16 20.51 44.10
N GLN A 118 -0.87 20.72 43.82
CA GLN A 118 0.12 21.09 44.85
C GLN A 118 0.28 22.61 45.06
N GLY A 119 -0.42 23.45 44.29
CA GLY A 119 -0.32 24.92 44.36
C GLY A 119 -1.26 25.62 45.34
N GLU A 120 -2.33 24.97 45.81
CA GLU A 120 -3.42 25.66 46.53
C GLU A 120 -3.44 25.42 48.06
N SER A 121 -2.60 24.53 48.61
CA SER A 121 -2.63 24.18 50.04
C SER A 121 -1.87 25.14 50.97
N SER A 122 -1.31 26.25 50.46
CA SER A 122 -0.54 27.21 51.27
C SER A 122 -1.21 28.58 51.38
N LYS A 123 -2.48 28.66 51.81
CA LYS A 123 -3.10 29.90 52.30
C LYS A 123 -4.40 29.68 53.09
N SER A 124 -4.33 28.95 54.19
CA SER A 124 -5.23 29.12 55.35
C SER A 124 -4.61 28.36 56.52
N GLY A 125 -4.51 28.83 57.75
CA GLY A 125 -4.84 30.11 58.35
C GLY A 125 -4.13 30.13 59.70
N GLY A 126 -3.94 31.31 60.26
CA GLY A 126 -3.37 31.47 61.59
C GLY A 126 -3.65 32.88 62.08
N ALA A 127 -4.91 33.15 62.41
CA ALA A 127 -5.30 34.27 63.24
C ALA A 127 -5.22 33.84 64.71
N ASP A 128 -4.38 34.58 65.44
CA ASP A 128 -4.47 35.04 66.84
C ASP A 128 -4.75 34.06 68.00
N VAL A 129 -3.99 34.19 69.10
CA VAL A 129 -4.44 34.62 70.45
C VAL A 129 -3.37 34.27 71.50
N ALA A 130 -2.80 35.30 72.17
CA ALA A 130 -2.68 35.47 73.63
C ALA A 130 -1.82 36.70 73.94
#